data_AF-A0A1I3GVF1-F1
#
_entry.id   AF-A0A1I3GVF1-F1
#
_cell.length_a   1.000
_cell.length_b   1.000
_cell.length_c   1.000
_cell.angle_alpha   90.00
_cell.angle_beta   90.00
_cell.angle_gamma   90.00
#
_symmetry.space_group_name_H-M   'P 1'
#
loop_
_entity.id
_entity.type
_entity.pdbx_description
1 polymer ?
#
loop_
_entity_poly.entity_id
_entity_poly.type
_entity_poly.pdbx_seq_one_letter_code
_entity_poly.pdbx_strand_id
1 'polypeptide(L)'
;MKLSLLVSLCAAAGFSLAATAAQAVDGVRLGQMEAVVAHCSQVKPADSVRYRELLTPLTSDVSVEELAAVRKSREYQRGYESITGQLAAAKKEEVIEACAGALESNI
;
A
#
# COMPACT_ATOMS: atom_id res chain seq x y z
N MET A 1 -12.27 -4.97 57.21
CA MET A 1 -11.08 -5.06 56.34
C MET A 1 -11.49 -5.72 55.03
N LYS A 2 -11.23 -5.04 53.91
CA LYS A 2 -11.13 -5.57 52.53
C LYS A 2 -12.37 -6.29 51.95
N LEU A 3 -13.40 -5.49 51.62
CA LEU A 3 -14.02 -5.61 50.30
C LEU A 3 -12.96 -5.23 49.25
N SER A 4 -13.02 -5.88 48.07
CA SER A 4 -12.23 -5.66 46.84
C SER A 4 -11.29 -6.82 46.53
N LEU A 5 -11.27 -7.22 45.25
CA LEU A 5 -10.40 -8.20 44.59
C LEU A 5 -10.87 -9.65 44.39
N LEU A 6 -12.16 -9.94 44.23
CA LEU A 6 -12.58 -11.26 43.71
C LEU A 6 -13.63 -11.21 42.59
N VAL A 7 -13.72 -10.11 41.85
CA VAL A 7 -14.58 -10.05 40.67
C VAL A 7 -13.82 -9.34 39.55
N SER A 8 -13.81 -9.98 38.37
CA SER A 8 -13.43 -9.38 37.09
C SER A 8 -11.94 -9.37 36.71
N LEU A 9 -11.36 -10.54 36.42
CA LEU A 9 -10.20 -10.58 35.49
C LEU A 9 -10.00 -11.95 34.81
N CYS A 10 -11.04 -12.51 34.17
CA CYS A 10 -10.86 -13.68 33.28
C CYS A 10 -11.81 -13.73 32.05
N ALA A 11 -12.57 -12.67 31.78
CA ALA A 11 -13.52 -12.65 30.66
C ALA A 11 -13.11 -11.71 29.50
N ALA A 12 -11.81 -11.54 29.28
CA ALA A 12 -11.27 -10.82 28.11
C ALA A 12 -10.31 -11.67 27.28
N ALA A 13 -10.42 -13.00 27.35
CA ALA A 13 -9.85 -13.91 26.35
C ALA A 13 -10.71 -13.89 25.08
N GLY A 14 -10.96 -12.68 24.55
CA GLY A 14 -11.58 -12.43 23.26
C GLY A 14 -10.52 -12.35 22.15
N PHE A 15 -9.44 -13.13 22.23
CA PHE A 15 -8.48 -13.24 21.13
C PHE A 15 -8.99 -14.28 20.14
N SER A 16 -10.12 -13.97 19.50
CA SER A 16 -10.62 -14.69 18.35
C SER A 16 -9.98 -14.13 17.09
N LEU A 17 -9.29 -15.02 16.37
CA LEU A 17 -8.89 -14.92 14.95
C LEU A 17 -7.81 -13.85 14.64
N ALA A 18 -6.88 -14.03 13.70
CA ALA A 18 -6.95 -14.79 12.47
C ALA A 18 -5.55 -15.07 11.88
N ALA A 19 -5.56 -15.96 10.90
CA ALA A 19 -4.76 -15.92 9.69
C ALA A 19 -3.28 -16.32 9.81
N THR A 20 -3.08 -17.60 9.47
CA THR A 20 -1.99 -18.11 8.65
C THR A 20 -1.23 -17.02 7.88
N ALA A 21 0.10 -17.06 7.98
CA ALA A 21 1.03 -16.28 7.19
C ALA A 21 0.84 -16.51 5.68
N ALA A 22 -0.15 -15.86 5.07
CA ALA A 22 0.01 -15.34 3.73
C ALA A 22 1.13 -14.29 3.82
N GLN A 23 2.05 -14.28 2.86
CA GLN A 23 3.08 -13.25 2.79
C GLN A 23 2.35 -11.91 2.67
N ALA A 24 2.21 -11.20 3.79
CA ALA A 24 1.45 -9.96 3.83
C ALA A 24 2.09 -9.01 2.83
N VAL A 25 1.30 -8.46 1.91
CA VAL A 25 1.76 -7.41 0.99
C VAL A 25 2.43 -6.33 1.81
N ASP A 26 3.68 -6.03 1.48
CA ASP A 26 4.42 -4.95 2.13
C ASP A 26 3.69 -3.63 1.85
N GLY A 27 3.05 -3.08 2.88
CA GLY A 27 2.28 -1.85 2.79
C GLY A 27 3.14 -0.68 2.30
N VAL A 28 4.39 -0.57 2.75
CA VAL A 28 5.29 0.51 2.31
C VAL A 28 5.51 0.41 0.80
N ARG A 29 5.90 -0.77 0.32
CA ARG A 29 6.17 -1.00 -1.10
C ARG A 29 4.91 -0.79 -1.95
N LEU A 30 3.76 -1.27 -1.50
CA LEU A 30 2.48 -1.06 -2.20
C LEU A 30 2.16 0.44 -2.29
N GLY A 31 2.27 1.17 -1.18
CA GLY A 31 2.02 2.62 -1.16
C GLY A 31 2.94 3.40 -2.09
N GLN A 32 4.23 3.05 -2.10
CA GLN A 32 5.20 3.67 -3.02
C GLN A 32 4.82 3.43 -4.48
N MET A 33 4.52 2.19 -4.86
CA MET A 33 4.18 1.83 -6.24
C MET A 33 2.85 2.43 -6.69
N GLU A 34 1.82 2.40 -5.84
CA GLU A 34 0.53 3.02 -6.16
C GLU A 34 0.66 4.55 -6.32
N ALA A 35 1.53 5.22 -5.56
CA ALA A 35 1.82 6.64 -5.73
C ALA A 35 2.50 6.95 -7.08
N VAL A 36 3.51 6.16 -7.49
CA VAL A 36 4.15 6.30 -8.80
C VAL A 36 3.14 6.10 -9.93
N VAL A 37 2.36 5.00 -9.86
CA VAL A 37 1.36 4.66 -10.88
C VAL A 37 0.27 5.74 -10.98
N ALA A 38 -0.20 6.25 -9.84
CA ALA A 38 -1.17 7.34 -9.81
C ALA A 38 -0.60 8.61 -10.48
N HIS A 39 0.64 8.97 -10.16
CA HIS A 39 1.29 10.15 -10.74
C HIS A 39 1.52 9.99 -12.25
N CYS A 40 2.10 8.88 -12.70
CA CYS A 40 2.34 8.63 -14.11
C CYS A 40 1.03 8.56 -14.92
N SER A 41 -0.06 8.03 -14.33
CA SER A 41 -1.39 8.07 -14.94
C SER A 41 -1.95 9.48 -15.07
N GLN A 42 -1.59 10.42 -14.19
CA GLN A 42 -1.98 11.83 -14.34
C GLN A 42 -1.18 12.53 -15.43
N VAL A 43 0.11 12.24 -15.52
CA VAL A 43 1.04 12.87 -16.47
C VAL A 43 0.86 12.33 -17.90
N LYS A 44 0.59 11.03 -18.05
CA LYS A 44 0.28 10.36 -19.33
C LYS A 44 -1.01 9.54 -19.23
N PRO A 45 -2.19 10.18 -19.26
CA PRO A 45 -3.48 9.51 -19.08
C PRO A 45 -3.78 8.40 -20.10
N ALA A 46 -3.27 8.56 -21.33
CA ALA A 46 -3.41 7.57 -22.40
C ALA A 46 -2.82 6.19 -22.03
N ASP A 47 -1.80 6.17 -21.16
CA ASP A 47 -1.15 4.94 -20.70
C ASP A 47 -1.63 4.48 -19.32
N SER A 48 -2.66 5.12 -18.73
CA SER A 48 -3.08 4.85 -17.34
C SER A 48 -3.43 3.39 -17.06
N VAL A 49 -3.96 2.65 -18.05
CA VAL A 49 -4.23 1.21 -17.92
C VAL A 49 -2.92 0.45 -17.75
N ARG A 50 -1.94 0.72 -18.62
CA ARG A 50 -0.62 0.06 -18.62
C ARG A 50 0.16 0.35 -17.34
N TYR A 51 0.05 1.57 -16.80
CA TYR A 51 0.66 1.86 -15.48
C TYR A 51 0.01 1.05 -14.35
N ARG A 52 -1.32 0.85 -14.37
CA ARG A 52 -1.98 0.05 -13.34
C ARG A 52 -1.60 -1.43 -13.41
N GLU A 53 -1.30 -1.96 -14.59
CA GLU A 53 -0.81 -3.33 -14.77
C GLU A 53 0.55 -3.57 -14.08
N LEU A 54 1.34 -2.52 -13.85
CA LEU A 54 2.60 -2.63 -13.08
C LEU A 54 2.38 -3.04 -11.61
N LEU A 55 1.16 -2.91 -11.09
CA LEU A 55 0.80 -3.34 -9.74
C LEU A 55 0.43 -4.83 -9.66
N THR A 56 0.19 -5.48 -10.80
CA THR A 56 -0.26 -6.88 -10.84
C THR A 56 0.67 -7.82 -10.08
N PRO A 57 2.02 -7.75 -10.21
CA PRO A 57 2.92 -8.62 -9.46
C PRO A 57 2.86 -8.45 -7.93
N LEU A 58 2.29 -7.34 -7.44
CA LEU A 58 2.14 -7.06 -6.01
C LEU A 58 0.74 -7.42 -5.48
N THR A 59 -0.22 -7.67 -6.36
CA THR A 59 -1.64 -7.71 -6.00
C THR A 59 -2.38 -8.94 -6.52
N SER A 60 -1.80 -9.74 -7.44
CA SER A 60 -2.48 -10.86 -8.10
C SER A 60 -2.96 -11.97 -7.15
N ASP A 61 -2.20 -12.25 -6.09
CA ASP A 61 -2.45 -13.37 -5.18
C ASP A 61 -3.09 -12.94 -3.85
N VAL A 62 -3.58 -11.70 -3.79
CA VAL A 62 -4.02 -11.05 -2.55
C VAL A 62 -5.49 -10.72 -2.68
N SER A 63 -6.29 -11.06 -1.66
CA SER A 63 -7.71 -10.76 -1.69
C SER A 63 -7.96 -9.24 -1.69
N VAL A 64 -9.13 -8.84 -2.20
CA VAL A 64 -9.54 -7.43 -2.20
C VAL A 64 -9.64 -6.89 -0.78
N GLU A 65 -10.10 -7.71 0.17
CA GLU A 65 -10.21 -7.37 1.58
C GLU A 65 -8.85 -7.14 2.24
N GLU A 66 -7.86 -8.00 1.95
CA GLU A 66 -6.50 -7.83 2.46
C GLU A 66 -5.83 -6.59 1.87
N LEU A 67 -5.95 -6.34 0.56
CA LEU A 67 -5.44 -5.12 -0.05
C LEU A 67 -6.09 -3.87 0.55
N ALA A 68 -7.40 -3.92 0.80
CA ALA A 68 -8.10 -2.82 1.45
C ALA A 68 -7.62 -2.60 2.90
N ALA A 69 -7.29 -3.66 3.63
CA ALA A 69 -6.70 -3.56 4.96
C ALA A 69 -5.29 -2.96 4.92
N VAL A 70 -4.45 -3.40 3.98
CA VAL A 70 -3.09 -2.85 3.78
C VAL A 70 -3.15 -1.38 3.40
N ARG A 71 -4.03 -0.97 2.50
CA ARG A 71 -4.21 0.45 2.11
C ARG A 71 -4.67 1.36 3.26
N LYS A 72 -5.24 0.80 4.33
CA LYS A 72 -5.61 1.52 5.56
C LYS A 72 -4.48 1.58 6.59
N SER A 73 -3.38 0.85 6.37
CA SER A 73 -2.24 0.81 7.28
C SER A 73 -1.43 2.11 7.25
N ARG A 74 -0.69 2.38 8.34
CA ARG A 74 0.23 3.55 8.38
C ARG A 74 1.44 3.33 7.49
N GLU A 75 1.84 2.08 7.33
CA GLU A 75 2.94 1.64 6.49
C GLU A 75 2.68 2.01 5.03
N TYR A 76 1.47 1.70 4.54
CA TYR A 76 1.01 2.15 3.23
C TYR A 76 1.02 3.67 3.08
N GLN A 77 0.42 4.39 4.02
CA GLN A 77 0.37 5.85 3.98
C GLN A 77 1.79 6.46 3.93
N ARG A 78 2.71 5.95 4.76
CA ARG A 78 4.10 6.39 4.77
C ARG A 78 4.78 6.17 3.42
N GLY A 79 4.58 4.99 2.81
CA GLY A 79 5.13 4.69 1.48
C GLY A 79 4.59 5.63 0.41
N TYR A 80 3.28 5.83 0.39
CA TYR A 80 2.58 6.68 -0.57
C TYR A 80 3.01 8.16 -0.46
N GLU A 81 3.02 8.70 0.76
CA GLU A 81 3.42 10.08 1.04
C GLU A 81 4.89 10.33 0.75
N SER A 82 5.77 9.37 1.07
CA SER A 82 7.21 9.48 0.80
C SER A 82 7.50 9.67 -0.68
N ILE A 83 6.82 8.93 -1.56
CA ILE A 83 6.98 9.07 -3.01
C ILE A 83 6.29 10.33 -3.53
N THR A 84 5.07 10.61 -3.06
CA THR A 84 4.34 11.81 -3.48
C THR A 84 5.15 13.09 -3.18
N GLY A 85 5.80 13.16 -2.01
CA GLY A 85 6.66 14.27 -1.65
C GLY A 85 7.90 14.39 -2.54
N GLN A 86 8.53 13.26 -2.90
CA GLN A 86 9.67 13.25 -3.83
C GLN A 86 9.28 13.68 -5.24
N LEU A 87 8.16 13.16 -5.76
CA LEU A 87 7.64 13.50 -7.09
C LEU A 87 7.23 14.98 -7.17
N ALA A 88 6.66 15.54 -6.09
CA ALA A 88 6.33 16.97 -6.02
C ALA A 88 7.56 17.89 -6.02
N ALA A 89 8.70 17.40 -5.53
CA ALA A 89 9.96 18.14 -5.51
C ALA A 89 10.81 17.96 -6.78
N ALA A 90 10.52 16.93 -7.58
CA ALA A 90 11.25 16.62 -8.81
C ALA A 90 10.89 17.57 -9.96
N LYS A 91 11.80 17.71 -10.94
CA LYS A 91 11.48 18.49 -12.15
C LYS A 91 10.47 17.73 -12.99
N LYS A 92 9.50 18.46 -13.54
CA LYS A 92 8.40 17.88 -14.32
C LYS A 92 8.90 17.04 -15.50
N GLU A 93 9.90 17.52 -16.21
CA GLU A 93 10.48 16.86 -17.39
C GLU A 93 11.12 15.52 -17.01
N GLU A 94 11.86 15.47 -15.90
CA GLU A 94 12.50 14.26 -15.37
C GLU A 94 11.44 13.22 -14.99
N VAL A 95 10.32 13.66 -14.39
CA VAL A 95 9.21 12.76 -14.04
C VAL A 95 8.49 12.22 -15.27
N ILE A 96 8.27 13.05 -16.30
CA ILE A 96 7.67 12.62 -17.58
C ILE A 96 8.52 11.54 -18.24
N GLU A 97 9.85 11.73 -18.27
CA GLU A 97 10.81 10.78 -18.85
C GLU A 97 10.82 9.48 -18.05
N ALA A 98 10.89 9.54 -16.72
CA ALA A 98 10.84 8.37 -15.86
C ALA A 98 9.54 7.57 -16.04
N CYS A 99 8.39 8.24 -16.14
CA CYS A 99 7.12 7.57 -16.42
C CYS A 99 7.11 6.90 -17.81
N ALA A 100 7.71 7.52 -18.83
CA ALA A 100 7.88 6.89 -20.13
C ALA A 100 8.72 5.60 -20.03
N GLY A 101 9.89 5.69 -19.38
CA GLY A 101 10.81 4.56 -19.22
C GLY A 101 10.23 3.40 -18.41
N ALA A 102 9.32 3.68 -17.46
CA ALA A 102 8.68 2.64 -16.64
C ALA A 102 7.86 1.63 -17.47
N LEU A 103 7.30 2.06 -18.59
CA LEU A 103 6.52 1.20 -19.50
C LEU A 103 7.38 0.52 -20.55
N GLU A 104 8.53 1.11 -20.91
CA GLU A 104 9.48 0.54 -21.86
C GLU A 104 10.33 -0.55 -21.22
N SER A 105 10.62 -0.42 -19.92
CA SER A 105 11.41 -1.41 -19.15
C SER A 105 10.65 -2.70 -18.81
N ASN A 106 9.37 -2.80 -19.17
CA ASN A 106 8.50 -3.98 -18.97
C ASN A 106 8.21 -4.74 -20.28
N ILE A 107 8.99 -4.50 -21.34
CA ILE A 107 9.05 -5.27 -22.59
C ILE A 107 10.39 -6.00 -22.63
#